data_AF-A0A562K6Y7-F1
#
_entry.id   AF-A0A562K6Y7-F1
#
_cell.length_a   1.000
_cell.length_b   1.000
_cell.length_c   1.000
_cell.angle_alpha   90.00
_cell.angle_beta   90.00
_cell.angle_gamma   90.00
#
_symmetry.space_group_name_H-M   'P 1'
#
loop_
_entity.id
_entity.type
_entity.pdbx_description
1 polymer ?
#
loop_
_entity_poly.entity_id
_entity_poly.type
_entity_poly.pdbx_seq_one_letter_code
_entity_poly.pdbx_strand_id
1 'polypeptide(L)' 'MNNMHKGEECHLVLEGKIMAEQGEDSFIVEAGDSFSWNASVPHFAKNVTDEKAVVLISVYSDTELNDVL' A
#
# COMPACT_ATOMS: atom_id res chain seq x y z
N MET A 1 -0.46 4.93 13.05
CA MET A 1 -0.40 5.63 11.74
C MET A 1 1.00 6.20 11.57
N ASN A 2 1.99 5.33 11.39
CA ASN A 2 3.30 5.72 10.87
C ASN A 2 3.97 4.45 10.35
N ASN A 3 3.69 4.09 9.11
CA ASN A 3 4.21 2.87 8.46
C ASN A 3 5.57 3.18 7.80
N MET A 4 6.44 3.90 8.52
CA MET A 4 7.79 4.21 8.04
C MET A 4 8.74 3.12 8.53
N HIS A 5 9.16 2.22 7.64
CA HIS A 5 10.06 1.13 7.97
C HIS A 5 11.18 0.97 6.93
N LYS A 6 12.22 0.20 7.29
CA LYS A 6 13.28 -0.17 6.34
C LYS A 6 12.86 -1.46 5.65
N GLY A 7 12.45 -1.35 4.40
CA GLY A 7 12.00 -2.46 3.58
C GLY A 7 11.37 -1.96 2.28
N GLU A 8 11.07 -2.89 1.37
CA GLU A 8 10.32 -2.61 0.15
C GLU A 8 8.91 -3.18 0.30
N GLU A 9 7.90 -2.37 -0.02
CA GLU A 9 6.50 -2.80 -0.09
C GLU A 9 5.95 -2.66 -1.50
N CYS A 10 5.46 -3.77 -2.04
CA CYS A 10 4.76 -3.80 -3.31
C CYS A 10 3.30 -4.20 -3.09
N HIS A 11 2.41 -3.47 -3.73
CA HIS A 11 0.97 -3.64 -3.66
C HIS A 11 0.44 -4.01 -5.03
N LEU A 12 -0.47 -4.98 -5.09
CA LEU A 12 -1.23 -5.36 -6.28
C LEU A 12 -2.71 -5.40 -5.94
N VAL A 13 -3.53 -4.63 -6.65
CA VAL A 13 -4.98 -4.66 -6.48
C VAL A 13 -5.51 -5.91 -7.20
N LEU A 14 -6.07 -6.85 -6.43
CA LEU A 14 -6.65 -8.09 -6.96
C LEU A 14 -8.13 -7.92 -7.31
N GLU A 15 -8.85 -7.07 -6.57
CA GLU A 15 -10.29 -6.84 -6.71
C GLU A 15 -10.63 -5.40 -6.30
N GLY A 16 -11.59 -4.79 -6.98
CA GLY A 16 -12.14 -3.48 -6.62
C GLY A 16 -11.23 -2.29 -6.97
N LYS A 17 -11.44 -1.18 -6.26
CA LYS A 17 -10.70 0.08 -6.41
C LYS A 17 -10.34 0.65 -5.05
N ILE A 18 -9.15 1.23 -4.94
CA ILE A 18 -8.72 1.95 -3.74
C ILE A 18 -8.09 3.29 -4.13
N MET A 19 -8.05 4.21 -3.16
CA MET A 19 -7.21 5.39 -3.21
C MET A 19 -5.90 5.07 -2.49
N ALA A 20 -4.78 5.23 -3.20
CA ALA A 20 -3.43 5.20 -2.63
C ALA A 20 -2.93 6.65 -2.54
N GLU A 21 -2.44 7.05 -1.36
CA GLU A 21 -1.91 8.39 -1.11
C GLU A 21 -0.51 8.28 -0.50
N GLN A 22 0.45 9.05 -1.05
CA GLN A 22 1.80 9.19 -0.52
C GLN A 22 2.22 10.66 -0.60
N GLY A 23 2.47 11.28 0.55
CA GLY A 23 2.74 12.71 0.62
C GLY A 23 1.55 13.55 0.16
N GLU A 24 1.73 14.33 -0.91
CA GLU A 24 0.68 15.18 -1.49
C GLU A 24 -0.02 14.51 -2.70
N ASP A 25 0.50 13.38 -3.17
CA ASP A 25 0.01 12.68 -4.35
C ASP A 25 -1.02 11.62 -3.96
N SER A 26 -2.13 11.58 -4.71
CA SER A 26 -3.19 10.56 -4.57
C SER A 26 -3.58 9.98 -5.92
N PHE A 27 -3.80 8.67 -5.95
CA PHE A 27 -4.18 7.93 -7.15
C PHE A 27 -5.33 6.97 -6.84
N ILE A 28 -6.31 6.90 -7.74
CA ILE A 28 -7.27 5.80 -7.76
C ILE A 28 -6.64 4.67 -8.58
N VAL A 29 -6.48 3.52 -7.96
CA VAL A 29 -5.95 2.30 -8.59
C VAL A 29 -7.00 1.21 -8.55
N GLU A 30 -7.03 0.38 -9.59
CA GLU A 30 -8.04 -0.65 -9.79
C GLU A 30 -7.43 -2.03 -10.02
N ALA A 31 -8.26 -3.07 -10.05
CA ALA A 31 -7.81 -4.45 -10.21
C ALA A 31 -6.86 -4.62 -11.42
N GLY A 32 -5.67 -5.17 -11.15
CA GLY A 32 -4.59 -5.31 -12.11
C GLY A 32 -3.48 -4.26 -11.96
N ASP A 33 -3.74 -3.12 -11.33
CA ASP A 33 -2.73 -2.11 -11.06
C ASP A 33 -1.83 -2.52 -9.89
N SER A 34 -0.55 -2.16 -10.00
CA SER A 34 0.43 -2.32 -8.94
C SER A 34 1.10 -1.00 -8.59
N PHE A 35 1.45 -0.82 -7.31
CA PHE A 35 2.20 0.34 -6.83
C PHE A 35 3.16 -0.05 -5.71
N SER A 36 4.21 0.75 -5.55
CA SER A 36 5.13 0.65 -4.41
C SER A 36 5.29 2.03 -3.79
N TRP A 37 5.74 2.05 -2.53
CA TRP A 37 5.90 3.27 -1.75
C TRP A 37 7.36 3.51 -1.41
N ASN A 38 7.77 4.78 -1.40
CA ASN A 38 8.96 5.15 -0.64
C ASN A 38 8.64 5.12 0.86
N ALA A 39 9.18 4.15 1.60
CA ALA A 39 8.88 3.97 3.02
C ALA A 39 9.29 5.16 3.93
N SER A 40 10.06 6.12 3.43
CA SER A 40 10.40 7.36 4.15
C SER A 40 9.33 8.44 4.05
N VAL A 41 8.28 8.25 3.24
CA VAL A 41 7.19 9.21 3.04
C VAL A 41 5.89 8.64 3.61
N PRO A 42 5.16 9.41 4.46
CA PRO A 42 3.86 9.00 4.97
C PRO A 42 2.91 8.59 3.85
N HIS A 43 2.24 7.46 4.04
CA HIS A 43 1.39 6.85 3.03
C HIS A 43 0.21 6.12 3.65
N PHE A 44 -0.88 5.97 2.90
CA PHE A 44 -1.98 5.08 3.25
C PHE A 44 -2.74 4.60 2.00
N ALA A 45 -3.46 3.49 2.17
CA ALA A 45 -4.42 2.99 1.21
C ALA A 45 -5.82 2.99 1.84
N LYS A 46 -6.83 3.46 1.10
CA LYS A 46 -8.22 3.52 1.56
C LYS A 46 -9.17 2.99 0.50
N ASN A 47 -10.09 2.10 0.89
CA ASN A 47 -11.25 1.81 0.06
C ASN A 47 -12.19 3.02 0.07
N VAL A 48 -12.39 3.61 -1.11
CA VAL A 48 -13.23 4.80 -1.32
C VAL A 48 -14.57 4.46 -1.98
N THR A 49 -14.91 3.17 -2.03
CA THR A 49 -16.13 2.63 -2.61
C THR A 49 -16.90 1.81 -1.58
N ASP A 50 -18.17 1.54 -1.87
CA ASP A 50 -19.00 0.63 -1.06
C ASP A 50 -18.80 -0.85 -1.44
N GLU A 51 -18.01 -1.12 -2.49
CA GLU A 51 -17.71 -2.45 -2.97
C GLU A 51 -16.46 -3.03 -2.27
N LYS A 52 -16.34 -4.36 -2.26
CA LYS A 52 -15.17 -5.05 -1.72
C LYS A 52 -13.92 -4.69 -2.54
N ALA A 53 -12.83 -4.40 -1.83
CA ALA A 53 -11.50 -4.28 -2.42
C ALA A 53 -10.55 -5.30 -1.79
N VAL A 54 -9.68 -5.92 -2.60
CA VAL A 54 -8.66 -6.86 -2.14
C VAL A 54 -7.32 -6.42 -2.70
N VAL A 55 -6.34 -6.26 -1.81
CA VAL A 55 -4.97 -5.89 -2.17
C VAL A 55 -4.03 -6.96 -1.64
N LEU A 56 -3.17 -7.47 -2.52
CA LEU A 56 -2.03 -8.28 -2.13
C LEU A 56 -0.89 -7.35 -1.78
N ILE A 57 -0.36 -7.48 -0.56
CA ILE A 57 0.79 -6.72 -0.09
C ILE A 57 1.95 -7.70 0.07
N SER A 58 3.02 -7.47 -0.69
CA SER A 58 4.28 -8.17 -0.52
C SER A 58 5.24 -7.21 0.17
N VAL A 59 5.72 -7.63 1.34
CA VAL A 59 6.70 -6.86 2.11
C VAL A 59 7.99 -7.65 2.20
N TYR A 60 9.11 -6.98 1.95
CA TYR A 60 10.46 -7.48 2.17
C TYR A 60 11.19 -6.59 3.18
N SER A 61 11.75 -7.20 4.21
CA SER A 61 12.65 -6.55 5.17
C SER A 61 13.84 -7.45 5.49
N ASP A 62 15.00 -6.86 5.74
CA ASP A 62 16.17 -7.56 6.31
C ASP A 62 16.03 -7.81 7.83
N THR A 63 14.86 -7.48 8.40
CA THR A 63 14.48 -7.66 9.81
C THR A 63 13.29 -8.62 9.93
N GLU A 64 13.09 -9.18 11.14
CA GLU A 64 11.97 -10.08 11.44
C GLU A 64 10.61 -9.42 11.16
N LEU A 65 9.61 -10.19 10.73
CA LEU A 65 8.29 -9.69 10.28
C LEU A 65 7.56 -8.82 11.33
N ASN A 66 7.85 -9.03 12.61
CA ASN A 66 7.24 -8.28 13.71
C ASN A 66 7.67 -6.80 13.74
N ASP A 67 8.73 -6.42 13.03
CA ASP A 67 9.23 -5.04 12.98
C ASP A 67 8.63 -4.22 11.82
N VAL A 68 7.70 -4.81 11.05
CA VAL A 68 7.20 -4.28 9.77
C VAL A 68 5.74 -3.81 9.83
N LEU A 69 4.91 -4.40 10.70
CA LEU A 69 3.46 -4.21 10.75
C LEU A 69 2.96 -3.47 11.99
#